data_AF-A7E6R3-F1
#
_entry.id   AF-A7E6R3-F1
#
_cell.length_a   1.000
_cell.length_b   1.000
_cell.length_c   1.000
_cell.angle_alpha   90.00
_cell.angle_beta   90.00
_cell.angle_gamma   90.00
#
_symmetry.space_group_name_H-M   'P 1'
#
loop_
_entity.id
_entity.type
_entity.pdbx_description
1 polymer ?
#
loop_
_entity_poly.entity_id
_entity_poly.type
_entity_poly.pdbx_seq_one_letter_code
_entity_poly.pdbx_strand_id
1 'polypeptide(L)'
;MPPPSTIPRFLLPRRSPLWSLSTKTTIRNASSKSKNNTSKQSGKPLVLEKPTKFNPPSHPARIRKDPPRYPGPQLSAEEIARQSGTLSTLAGGVWITNFKRDSPFGDMLPEWQLLFLHPIAFTRTCYEVLQLHTAHVTAETMERRKHKVEDVAKRAAYRKAHGLDKDQGYQVGR
;
A
#
# COMPACT_ATOMS: atom_id res chain seq x y z
N MET A 1 -47.29 -30.10 40.97
CA MET A 1 -46.42 -28.97 40.58
C MET A 1 -45.42 -29.50 39.55
N PRO A 2 -45.29 -28.93 38.34
CA PRO A 2 -44.29 -29.39 37.38
C PRO A 2 -42.88 -28.87 37.75
N PRO A 3 -41.81 -29.62 37.48
CA PRO A 3 -40.43 -29.20 37.76
C PRO A 3 -39.99 -28.06 36.83
N PRO A 4 -39.06 -27.18 37.27
CA PRO A 4 -38.55 -26.10 36.43
C PRO A 4 -37.74 -26.67 35.25
N SER A 5 -38.12 -26.31 34.03
CA SER A 5 -37.37 -26.65 32.82
C SER A 5 -36.05 -25.87 32.80
N THR A 6 -34.94 -26.57 33.09
CA THR A 6 -33.60 -26.01 32.93
C THR A 6 -33.30 -25.90 31.43
N ILE A 7 -33.44 -24.68 30.89
CA ILE A 7 -33.14 -24.39 29.49
C ILE A 7 -31.66 -24.69 29.24
N PRO A 8 -31.33 -25.62 28.32
CA PRO A 8 -29.96 -26.02 28.13
C PRO A 8 -29.16 -24.90 27.46
N ARG A 9 -27.91 -24.77 27.92
CA ARG A 9 -27.03 -23.59 27.75
C ARG A 9 -26.70 -23.23 26.29
N PHE A 10 -26.98 -24.12 25.34
CA PHE A 10 -26.78 -23.91 23.90
C PHE A 10 -27.91 -23.13 23.22
N LEU A 11 -29.08 -23.00 23.85
CA LEU A 11 -30.19 -22.16 23.37
C LEU A 11 -30.06 -20.69 23.79
N LEU A 12 -29.14 -20.37 24.71
CA LEU A 12 -28.86 -18.99 25.07
C LEU A 12 -27.91 -18.39 24.02
N PRO A 13 -28.22 -17.21 23.44
CA PRO A 13 -27.29 -16.51 22.57
C PRO A 13 -26.01 -16.31 23.36
N ARG A 14 -24.92 -16.98 22.94
CA ARG A 14 -23.60 -16.76 23.51
C ARG A 14 -23.29 -15.29 23.26
N ARG A 15 -23.45 -14.44 24.28
CA ARG A 15 -23.02 -13.04 24.26
C ARG A 15 -21.52 -13.06 24.03
N SER A 16 -21.13 -12.98 22.78
CA SER A 16 -19.76 -12.79 22.37
C SER A 16 -19.35 -11.40 22.87
N PRO A 17 -18.25 -11.26 23.63
CA PRO A 17 -17.70 -9.96 23.96
C PRO A 17 -16.98 -9.44 22.71
N LEU A 18 -17.73 -9.17 21.66
CA LEU A 18 -17.27 -8.38 20.53
C LEU A 18 -17.43 -6.91 20.98
N TRP A 19 -16.37 -6.13 20.79
CA TRP A 19 -16.32 -4.67 20.91
C TRP A 19 -16.53 -4.04 22.31
N SER A 20 -15.61 -4.31 23.23
CA SER A 20 -15.05 -3.22 24.05
C SER A 20 -13.79 -2.69 23.35
N LEU A 21 -13.99 -1.83 22.33
CA LEU A 21 -12.95 -0.93 21.84
C LEU A 21 -13.14 0.42 22.50
N SER A 22 -12.59 0.58 23.71
CA SER A 22 -12.24 1.93 24.20
C SER A 22 -10.80 2.21 23.81
N THR A 23 -10.58 2.51 22.54
CA THR A 23 -9.38 3.24 22.13
C THR A 23 -9.69 4.71 22.37
N LYS A 24 -9.31 5.24 23.54
CA LYS A 24 -9.06 6.68 23.67
C LYS A 24 -7.93 7.03 22.71
N THR A 25 -8.29 7.36 21.47
CA THR A 25 -7.39 7.99 20.51
C THR A 25 -7.18 9.42 20.97
N THR A 26 -6.05 9.66 21.63
CA THR A 26 -5.53 11.03 21.81
C THR A 26 -5.26 11.60 20.41
N ILE A 27 -6.20 12.38 19.91
CA ILE A 27 -6.03 13.19 18.70
C ILE A 27 -4.97 14.24 19.03
N ARG A 28 -3.75 14.07 18.51
CA ARG A 28 -2.74 15.13 18.50
C ARG A 28 -2.85 15.89 17.18
N ASN A 29 -3.34 17.12 17.26
CA ASN A 29 -3.33 18.07 16.16
C ASN A 29 -1.89 18.51 15.90
N ALA A 30 -1.21 17.90 14.94
CA ALA A 30 0.08 18.38 14.45
C ALA A 30 -0.20 19.57 13.51
N SER A 31 0.02 20.79 14.00
CA SER A 31 -0.03 21.99 13.15
C SER A 31 1.10 21.94 12.11
N SER A 32 0.73 21.96 10.82
CA SER A 32 1.66 22.12 9.71
C SER A 32 2.05 23.60 9.60
N LYS A 33 3.03 24.03 10.40
CA LYS A 33 3.72 25.29 10.11
C LYS A 33 4.67 25.05 8.94
N SER A 34 4.18 25.33 7.74
CA SER A 34 4.99 25.41 6.52
C SER A 34 6.19 26.34 6.77
N LYS A 35 7.41 25.81 6.65
CA LYS A 35 8.60 26.64 6.56
C LYS A 35 8.89 26.84 5.07
N ASN A 36 8.72 28.08 4.64
CA ASN A 36 9.17 28.56 3.34
C ASN A 36 10.67 28.29 3.19
N ASN A 37 11.05 27.59 2.12
CA ASN A 37 12.44 27.41 1.73
C ASN A 37 12.98 28.72 1.15
N THR A 38 13.65 29.51 1.97
CA THR A 38 14.57 30.55 1.48
C THR A 38 15.95 29.94 1.34
N SER A 39 16.40 29.80 0.09
CA SER A 39 17.77 29.42 -0.29
C SER A 39 18.78 30.37 0.35
N LYS A 40 19.67 29.84 1.19
CA LYS A 40 20.85 30.56 1.66
C LYS A 40 22.04 29.61 1.69
N GLN A 41 22.75 29.54 0.55
CA GLN A 41 24.11 29.00 0.50
C GLN A 41 24.98 29.83 1.44
N SER A 42 25.56 29.19 2.44
CA SER A 42 26.62 29.78 3.27
C SER A 42 27.68 28.70 3.54
N GLY A 43 28.93 29.07 3.27
CA GLY A 43 30.07 28.17 3.14
C GLY A 43 30.61 27.63 4.46
N LYS A 44 29.86 26.72 5.07
CA LYS A 44 30.39 25.79 6.07
C LYS A 44 30.89 24.55 5.31
N PRO A 45 31.97 23.87 5.74
CA PRO A 45 32.27 22.54 5.19
C PRO A 45 31.00 21.72 5.35
N LEU A 46 30.60 21.01 4.28
CA LEU A 46 29.30 20.36 4.14
C LEU A 46 29.14 19.24 5.19
N VAL A 47 28.94 19.62 6.45
CA VAL A 47 28.67 18.72 7.57
C VAL A 47 27.29 18.16 7.29
N LEU A 48 27.34 16.99 6.71
CA LEU A 48 26.26 16.23 6.10
C LEU A 48 25.04 16.22 7.01
N GLU A 49 23.94 16.79 6.52
CA GLU A 49 22.67 16.84 7.24
C GLU A 49 22.24 15.43 7.65
N LYS A 50 21.82 15.29 8.92
CA LYS A 50 21.41 14.02 9.49
C LYS A 50 20.24 13.45 8.66
N PRO A 51 20.30 12.19 8.20
CA PRO A 51 19.20 11.57 7.45
C PRO A 51 17.92 11.59 8.30
N THR A 52 16.77 11.81 7.66
CA THR A 52 15.48 12.05 8.35
C THR A 52 14.99 10.85 9.20
N LYS A 53 15.54 9.65 8.97
CA LYS A 53 15.22 8.44 9.73
C LYS A 53 16.48 7.66 10.05
N PHE A 54 16.88 7.59 11.32
CA PHE A 54 17.86 6.61 11.79
C PHE A 54 17.14 5.28 12.00
N ASN A 55 17.32 4.33 11.08
CA ASN A 55 16.92 2.93 11.29
C ASN A 55 18.19 2.20 11.74
N PRO A 56 18.41 1.99 13.05
CA PRO A 56 19.60 1.31 13.53
C PRO A 56 19.73 -0.08 12.89
N PRO A 57 20.97 -0.59 12.73
CA PRO A 57 21.22 -1.91 12.15
C PRO A 57 20.56 -3.07 12.91
N SER A 58 20.02 -2.84 14.12
CA SER A 58 19.40 -3.86 14.96
C SER A 58 17.99 -4.28 14.57
N HIS A 59 17.31 -3.59 13.65
CA HIS A 59 15.97 -3.99 13.21
C HIS A 59 15.95 -4.38 11.73
N PRO A 60 15.89 -5.69 11.40
CA PRO A 60 15.74 -6.14 10.02
C PRO A 60 14.35 -5.75 9.48
N ALA A 61 14.27 -5.55 8.16
CA ALA A 61 12.99 -5.33 7.49
C ALA A 61 12.03 -6.49 7.81
N ARG A 62 10.79 -6.16 8.20
CA ARG A 62 9.79 -7.16 8.58
C ARG A 62 9.60 -8.18 7.45
N ILE A 63 9.86 -9.45 7.74
CA ILE A 63 9.56 -10.58 6.84
C ILE A 63 8.05 -10.58 6.57
N ARG A 64 7.66 -10.56 5.29
CA ARG A 64 6.24 -10.68 4.88
C ARG A 64 5.83 -12.13 5.09
N LYS A 65 4.74 -12.35 5.86
CA LYS A 65 4.18 -13.69 6.09
C LYS A 65 3.13 -13.99 5.02
N ASP A 66 3.01 -15.25 4.62
CA ASP A 66 1.95 -15.71 3.72
C ASP A 66 0.56 -15.48 4.33
N PRO A 67 -0.46 -15.22 3.50
CA PRO A 67 -1.83 -15.05 3.98
C PRO A 67 -2.35 -16.36 4.62
N PRO A 68 -3.22 -16.27 5.63
CA PRO A 68 -3.81 -17.45 6.26
C PRO A 68 -4.56 -18.32 5.25
N ARG A 69 -4.29 -19.63 5.23
CA ARG A 69 -5.08 -20.60 4.45
C ARG A 69 -6.38 -20.92 5.19
N TYR A 70 -7.49 -20.88 4.46
CA TYR A 70 -8.80 -21.24 4.97
C TYR A 70 -8.93 -22.77 5.07
N PRO A 71 -9.28 -23.35 6.23
CA PRO A 71 -9.35 -24.81 6.44
C PRO A 71 -10.67 -25.44 5.93
N GLY A 72 -11.31 -24.83 4.93
CA GLY A 72 -12.57 -25.31 4.37
C GLY A 72 -12.37 -26.25 3.17
N PRO A 73 -13.43 -26.95 2.75
CA PRO A 73 -13.45 -27.69 1.49
C PRO A 73 -13.07 -26.78 0.32
N GLN A 74 -12.30 -27.31 -0.64
CA GLN A 74 -11.96 -26.60 -1.86
C GLN A 74 -13.22 -26.46 -2.73
N LEU A 75 -13.40 -25.29 -3.34
CA LEU A 75 -14.50 -25.05 -4.28
C LEU A 75 -14.42 -26.04 -5.44
N SER A 76 -15.56 -26.57 -5.87
CA SER A 76 -15.62 -27.43 -7.06
C SER A 76 -15.19 -26.64 -8.31
N ALA A 77 -14.69 -27.32 -9.35
CA ALA A 77 -14.22 -26.64 -10.56
C ALA A 77 -15.30 -25.74 -11.19
N GLU A 78 -16.56 -26.15 -11.13
CA GLU A 78 -17.69 -25.35 -11.60
C GLU A 78 -17.94 -24.09 -10.75
N GLU A 79 -17.89 -24.22 -9.42
CA GLU A 79 -18.04 -23.08 -8.53
C GLU A 79 -16.89 -22.09 -8.69
N ILE A 80 -15.66 -22.59 -8.87
CA ILE A 80 -14.49 -21.76 -9.17
C ILE A 80 -14.71 -20.98 -10.46
N ALA A 81 -15.26 -21.59 -11.51
CA ALA A 81 -15.52 -20.92 -12.79
C ALA A 81 -16.61 -19.84 -12.66
N ARG A 82 -17.70 -20.13 -11.94
CA ARG A 82 -18.78 -19.15 -11.69
C ARG A 82 -18.29 -18.00 -10.82
N GLN A 83 -17.53 -18.31 -9.77
CA GLN A 83 -16.94 -17.32 -8.89
C GLN A 83 -15.89 -16.48 -9.63
N SER A 84 -15.04 -17.08 -10.45
CA SER A 84 -14.03 -16.34 -11.20
C SER A 84 -14.65 -15.40 -12.23
N GLY A 85 -15.70 -15.81 -12.94
CA GLY A 85 -16.42 -14.95 -13.89
C GLY A 85 -17.12 -13.76 -13.22
N THR A 86 -17.84 -14.02 -12.14
CA THR A 86 -18.53 -12.97 -11.35
C THR A 86 -17.53 -12.00 -10.72
N LEU A 87 -16.47 -12.51 -10.09
CA LEU A 87 -15.41 -11.68 -9.52
C LEU A 87 -14.65 -10.89 -10.58
N SER A 88 -14.38 -11.47 -11.75
CA SER A 88 -13.68 -10.76 -12.83
C SER A 88 -14.52 -9.60 -13.36
N THR A 89 -15.83 -9.81 -13.53
CA THR A 89 -16.76 -8.75 -13.97
C THR A 89 -16.85 -7.63 -12.92
N LEU A 90 -16.98 -7.99 -11.65
CA LEU A 90 -17.02 -7.02 -10.55
C LEU A 90 -15.69 -6.26 -10.43
N ALA A 91 -14.56 -6.96 -10.54
CA ALA A 91 -13.22 -6.38 -10.50
C ALA A 91 -13.00 -5.41 -11.67
N GLY A 92 -13.44 -5.76 -12.87
CA GLY A 92 -13.42 -4.87 -14.03
C GLY A 92 -14.23 -3.60 -13.80
N GLY A 93 -15.45 -3.72 -13.29
CA GLY A 93 -16.29 -2.57 -12.94
C GLY A 93 -15.66 -1.68 -11.87
N VAL A 94 -15.17 -2.26 -10.78
CA VAL A 94 -14.47 -1.53 -9.71
C VAL A 94 -13.24 -0.83 -10.28
N TRP A 95 -12.44 -1.52 -11.09
CA TRP A 95 -11.25 -0.95 -11.73
C TRP A 95 -11.60 0.25 -12.62
N ILE A 96 -12.64 0.18 -13.45
CA ILE A 96 -13.09 1.31 -14.27
C ILE A 96 -13.53 2.49 -13.38
N THR A 97 -14.31 2.23 -12.32
CA THR A 97 -14.74 3.30 -11.42
C THR A 97 -13.59 3.92 -10.63
N ASN A 98 -12.56 3.12 -10.32
CA ASN A 98 -11.37 3.61 -9.63
C ASN A 98 -10.46 4.38 -10.58
N PHE A 99 -10.31 3.90 -11.81
CA PHE A 99 -9.56 4.58 -12.87
C PHE A 99 -10.13 5.98 -13.13
N LYS A 100 -11.46 6.13 -13.21
CA LYS A 100 -12.09 7.45 -13.36
C LYS A 100 -11.95 8.37 -12.14
N ARG A 101 -11.65 7.85 -10.95
CA ARG A 101 -11.47 8.64 -9.71
C ARG A 101 -10.02 9.02 -9.45
N ASP A 102 -9.10 8.09 -9.67
CA ASP A 102 -7.69 8.22 -9.32
C ASP A 102 -6.82 8.71 -10.49
N SER A 103 -7.27 8.54 -11.74
CA SER A 103 -6.50 8.92 -12.92
C SER A 103 -6.81 10.37 -13.34
N PRO A 104 -5.81 11.25 -13.43
CA PRO A 104 -5.97 12.60 -14.01
C PRO A 104 -6.41 12.58 -15.49
N PHE A 105 -6.36 11.42 -16.15
CA PHE A 105 -6.69 11.21 -17.56
C PHE A 105 -8.02 10.50 -17.76
N GLY A 106 -8.85 10.38 -16.72
CA GLY A 106 -10.13 9.68 -16.77
C GLY A 106 -11.12 10.26 -17.79
N ASP A 107 -11.07 11.57 -18.00
CA ASP A 107 -11.95 12.29 -18.93
C ASP A 107 -11.48 12.22 -20.40
N MET A 108 -10.26 11.69 -20.64
CA MET A 108 -9.69 11.54 -21.98
C MET A 108 -10.06 10.20 -22.63
N LEU A 109 -10.85 9.36 -21.95
CA LEU A 109 -11.30 8.09 -22.52
C LEU A 109 -12.32 8.32 -23.64
N PRO A 110 -12.19 7.64 -24.78
CA PRO A 110 -13.20 7.68 -25.85
C PRO A 110 -14.56 7.18 -25.34
N GLU A 111 -15.64 7.70 -25.93
CA GLU A 111 -16.99 7.25 -25.59
C GLU A 111 -17.19 5.75 -25.89
N TRP A 112 -17.99 5.08 -25.06
CA TRP A 112 -18.30 3.66 -25.22
C TRP A 112 -18.98 3.32 -26.56
N GLN A 113 -19.60 4.29 -27.21
CA GLN A 113 -20.24 4.11 -28.51
C GLN A 113 -19.21 3.96 -29.65
N LEU A 114 -18.05 4.60 -29.51
CA LEU A 114 -16.94 4.54 -30.46
C LEU A 114 -16.30 3.15 -30.51
N LEU A 115 -16.44 2.34 -29.45
CA LEU A 115 -16.01 0.96 -29.41
C LEU A 115 -16.73 0.12 -30.49
N PHE A 116 -18.01 0.40 -30.74
CA PHE A 116 -18.82 -0.35 -31.71
C PHE A 116 -18.66 0.16 -33.14
N LEU A 117 -18.47 1.47 -33.34
CA LEU A 117 -18.31 2.05 -34.68
C LEU A 117 -16.87 1.98 -35.20
N HIS A 118 -15.88 2.27 -34.34
CA HIS A 118 -14.46 2.30 -34.71
C HIS A 118 -13.58 1.60 -33.65
N PRO A 119 -13.58 0.26 -33.62
CA PRO A 119 -12.86 -0.52 -32.61
C PRO A 119 -11.34 -0.24 -32.61
N ILE A 120 -10.76 0.03 -33.78
CA ILE A 120 -9.33 0.31 -33.93
C ILE A 120 -8.96 1.69 -33.39
N ALA A 121 -9.79 2.71 -33.65
CA ALA A 121 -9.53 4.06 -33.14
C ALA A 121 -9.69 4.10 -31.61
N PHE A 122 -10.75 3.47 -31.10
CA PHE A 122 -11.02 3.34 -29.67
C PHE A 122 -9.85 2.68 -28.91
N THR A 123 -9.35 1.55 -29.41
CA THR A 123 -8.25 0.81 -28.75
C THR A 123 -6.94 1.59 -28.76
N ARG A 124 -6.63 2.32 -29.84
CA ARG A 124 -5.46 3.22 -29.89
C ARG A 124 -5.55 4.31 -28.83
N THR A 125 -6.67 5.03 -28.76
CA THR A 125 -6.86 6.10 -27.77
C THR A 125 -6.81 5.58 -26.33
N CYS A 126 -7.41 4.41 -26.07
CA CYS A 126 -7.31 3.76 -24.75
C CYS A 126 -5.87 3.38 -24.40
N TYR A 127 -5.10 2.88 -25.37
CA TYR A 127 -3.70 2.54 -25.18
C TYR A 127 -2.85 3.76 -24.84
N GLU A 128 -3.05 4.88 -25.55
CA GLU A 128 -2.36 6.15 -25.28
C GLU A 128 -2.64 6.65 -23.86
N VAL A 129 -3.91 6.63 -23.43
CA VAL A 129 -4.30 7.03 -22.07
C VAL A 129 -3.69 6.09 -21.01
N LEU A 130 -3.68 4.77 -21.27
CA LEU A 130 -3.01 3.81 -20.38
C LEU A 130 -1.50 4.04 -20.32
N GLN A 131 -0.86 4.34 -21.45
CA GLN A 131 0.56 4.67 -21.50
C GLN A 131 0.85 5.94 -20.68
N LEU A 132 0.02 6.97 -20.82
CA LEU A 132 0.15 8.21 -20.07
C LEU A 132 -0.06 7.99 -18.56
N HIS A 133 -1.06 7.19 -18.18
CA HIS A 133 -1.29 6.78 -16.80
C HIS A 133 -0.10 6.03 -16.20
N THR A 134 0.44 5.04 -16.94
CA THR A 134 1.61 4.27 -16.48
C THR A 134 2.86 5.14 -16.39
N ALA A 135 3.07 6.09 -17.32
CA ALA A 135 4.16 7.05 -17.28
C ALA A 135 4.05 7.96 -16.05
N HIS A 136 2.85 8.43 -15.73
CA HIS A 136 2.60 9.23 -14.52
C HIS A 136 2.88 8.45 -13.23
N VAL A 137 2.33 7.24 -13.09
CA VAL A 137 2.59 6.37 -11.93
C VAL A 137 4.08 6.02 -11.83
N THR A 138 4.74 5.81 -12.95
CA THR A 138 6.19 5.56 -13.00
C THR A 138 6.97 6.79 -12.55
N ALA A 139 6.60 7.99 -13.00
CA ALA A 139 7.22 9.24 -12.58
C ALA A 139 7.08 9.46 -11.06
N GLU A 140 5.88 9.35 -10.51
CA GLU A 140 5.65 9.48 -9.07
C GLU A 140 6.43 8.44 -8.25
N THR A 141 6.44 7.18 -8.71
CA THR A 141 7.16 6.12 -8.01
C THR A 141 8.67 6.30 -8.10
N MET A 142 9.18 6.80 -9.22
CA MET A 142 10.59 7.18 -9.37
C MET A 142 10.96 8.31 -8.41
N GLU A 143 10.15 9.35 -8.27
CA GLU A 143 10.38 10.44 -7.30
C GLU A 143 10.42 9.90 -5.86
N ARG A 144 9.44 9.08 -5.48
CA ARG A 144 9.42 8.42 -4.16
C ARG A 144 10.65 7.53 -3.94
N ARG A 145 11.16 6.88 -5.00
CA ARG A 145 12.38 6.05 -4.93
C ARG A 145 13.65 6.90 -4.84
N LYS A 146 13.75 8.01 -5.59
CA LYS A 146 14.88 8.95 -5.53
C LYS A 146 15.07 9.46 -4.10
N HIS A 147 14.00 9.92 -3.45
CA HIS A 147 14.06 10.35 -2.05
C HIS A 147 14.57 9.26 -1.10
N LYS A 148 14.18 8.00 -1.30
CA LYS A 148 14.67 6.87 -0.48
C LYS A 148 16.15 6.58 -0.73
N VAL A 149 16.61 6.63 -1.98
CA VAL A 149 18.02 6.42 -2.35
C VAL A 149 18.89 7.54 -1.80
N GLU A 150 18.46 8.79 -1.91
CA GLU A 150 19.13 9.95 -1.31
C GLU A 150 19.25 9.80 0.22
N ASP A 151 18.19 9.37 0.90
CA ASP A 151 18.22 9.10 2.35
C ASP A 151 19.18 7.97 2.71
N VAL A 152 19.25 6.90 1.89
CA VAL A 152 20.21 5.80 2.07
C VAL A 152 21.64 6.28 1.85
N ALA A 153 21.89 7.11 0.82
CA ALA A 153 23.19 7.69 0.53
C ALA A 153 23.66 8.61 1.66
N LYS A 154 22.79 9.48 2.18
CA LYS A 154 23.06 10.30 3.37
C LYS A 154 23.38 9.43 4.59
N ARG A 155 22.64 8.33 4.79
CA ARG A 155 22.90 7.37 5.88
C ARG A 155 24.24 6.65 5.72
N ALA A 156 24.60 6.25 4.50
CA ALA A 156 25.88 5.61 4.22
C ALA A 156 27.06 6.58 4.44
N ALA A 157 26.96 7.80 3.93
CA ALA A 157 27.98 8.82 4.13
C ALA A 157 28.10 9.24 5.62
N TYR A 158 26.99 9.29 6.37
CA TYR A 158 27.02 9.50 7.82
C TYR A 158 27.76 8.38 8.56
N ARG A 159 27.53 7.11 8.19
CA ARG A 159 28.25 5.95 8.76
C ARG A 159 29.75 6.02 8.48
N LYS A 160 30.13 6.33 7.24
CA LYS A 160 31.53 6.46 6.80
C LYS A 160 32.25 7.59 7.54
N ALA A 161 31.61 8.75 7.70
CA ALA A 161 32.16 9.90 8.41
C ALA A 161 32.28 9.69 9.93
N HIS A 162 31.38 8.89 10.52
CA HIS A 162 31.38 8.57 11.96
C HIS A 162 32.08 7.24 12.30
N GLY A 163 32.79 6.62 11.35
CA GLY A 163 33.61 5.42 11.60
C GLY A 163 32.83 4.13 11.92
N LEU A 164 31.52 4.08 11.64
CA LEU A 164 30.63 2.93 11.89
C LEU A 164 30.65 1.88 10.75
N ASP A 165 31.69 1.88 9.91
CA ASP A 165 31.77 1.07 8.68
C ASP A 165 32.45 -0.30 8.89
N LYS A 166 32.44 -0.83 10.12
CA LYS A 166 33.16 -2.08 10.47
C LYS A 166 32.23 -3.26 10.80
N ASP A 167 32.35 -4.29 9.97
CA ASP A 167 32.32 -5.72 10.33
C ASP A 167 31.07 -6.34 10.99
N GLN A 168 29.88 -6.16 10.41
CA GLN A 168 28.75 -7.09 10.68
C GLN A 168 28.10 -7.60 9.39
N GLY A 169 28.93 -8.11 8.48
CA GLY A 169 28.50 -9.21 7.63
C GLY A 169 28.32 -10.43 8.52
N TYR A 170 27.08 -10.89 8.67
CA TYR A 170 26.70 -12.14 9.31
C TYR A 170 27.64 -13.27 8.83
N GLN A 171 28.56 -13.72 9.67
CA GLN A 171 29.27 -14.97 9.42
C GLN A 171 28.23 -16.08 9.51
N VAL A 172 27.78 -16.56 8.34
CA VAL A 172 27.02 -17.80 8.22
C VAL A 172 27.94 -18.91 8.73
N GLY A 173 27.67 -19.38 9.95
CA GLY A 173 28.30 -20.58 10.50
C GLY A 173 28.03 -21.76 9.55
N ARG A 174 29.10 -22.49 9.26
CA ARG A 174 29.08 -23.81 8.62
C ARG A 174 28.18 -24.79 9.38
#